data_AF-A0A941EZ37-F1
#
_entry.id   AF-A0A941EZ37-F1
#
_cell.length_a   1.000
_cell.length_b   1.000
_cell.length_c   1.000
_cell.angle_alpha   90.00
_cell.angle_beta   90.00
_cell.angle_gamma   90.00
#
_symmetry.space_group_name_H-M   'P 1'
#
loop_
_entity.id
_entity.type
_entity.pdbx_description
1 polymer ?
#
loop_
_entity_poly.entity_id
_entity_poly.type
_entity_poly.pdbx_seq_one_letter_code
_entity_poly.pdbx_strand_id
1 'polypeptide(L)'
;GQSVRLYGVHDGLPSQEFREHTLIAAADGHLVAGTAAGAVVFDPEQVRPSVRRAPLVIERVEVRRNEQVLGMTHDAPLQIADGDRDLRIVARLLSFADSASNTYRYRLAGYDPDWVEVGPAGERLFSRLAPGSY
;
A
#
# COMPACT_ATOMS: atom_id res chain seq x y z
N GLY A 1 4.12 -31.44 2.66
CA GLY A 1 5.06 -30.76 3.56
C GLY A 1 4.28 -29.81 4.44
N GLN A 2 4.56 -29.76 5.74
CA GLN A 2 3.92 -28.77 6.63
C GLN A 2 4.39 -27.37 6.22
N SER A 3 3.43 -26.48 5.95
CA SER A 3 3.69 -25.04 5.77
C SER A 3 3.50 -24.32 7.10
N VAL A 4 4.48 -23.52 7.50
CA VAL A 4 4.36 -22.61 8.65
C VAL A 4 3.96 -21.23 8.13
N ARG A 5 3.04 -20.56 8.85
CA ARG A 5 2.63 -19.18 8.55
C ARG A 5 2.78 -18.34 9.81
N LEU A 6 3.38 -17.16 9.64
CA LEU A 6 3.54 -16.17 10.70
C LEU A 6 2.34 -15.22 10.70
N TYR A 7 1.85 -14.90 11.88
CA TYR A 7 0.86 -13.84 12.10
C TYR A 7 1.47 -12.78 13.01
N GLY A 8 1.23 -11.52 12.71
CA GLY A 8 1.75 -10.37 13.46
C GLY A 8 0.68 -9.38 13.87
N VAL A 9 1.10 -8.24 14.42
CA VAL A 9 0.19 -7.15 14.80
C VAL A 9 -0.63 -6.62 13.61
N HIS A 10 -0.11 -6.74 12.39
CA HIS A 10 -0.80 -6.39 11.16
C HIS A 10 -1.95 -7.34 10.80
N ASP A 11 -1.96 -8.55 11.35
CA ASP A 11 -3.03 -9.54 11.18
C ASP A 11 -4.08 -9.45 12.29
N GLY A 12 -3.95 -8.49 13.22
CA GLY A 12 -4.86 -8.29 14.33
C GLY A 12 -4.34 -8.77 15.69
N LEU A 13 -3.08 -9.21 15.79
CA LEU A 13 -2.49 -9.48 17.11
C LEU A 13 -2.31 -8.19 17.93
N PRO A 14 -2.58 -8.21 19.24
CA PRO A 14 -2.41 -7.02 20.10
C PRO A 14 -0.94 -6.68 20.37
N SER A 15 -0.02 -7.66 20.31
CA SER A 15 1.44 -7.45 20.41
C SER A 15 2.19 -8.56 19.69
N GLN A 16 3.45 -8.31 19.33
CA GLN A 16 4.37 -9.32 18.81
C GLN A 16 4.93 -10.22 19.91
N GLU A 17 4.93 -9.73 21.16
CA GLU A 17 5.47 -10.44 22.31
C GLU A 17 4.36 -11.20 23.05
N PHE A 18 4.52 -12.52 23.09
CA PHE A 18 3.68 -13.42 23.88
C PHE A 18 4.29 -13.64 25.26
N ARG A 19 3.44 -13.70 26.28
CA ARG A 19 3.87 -14.12 27.61
C ARG A 19 4.05 -15.64 27.63
N GLU A 20 5.16 -16.08 28.21
CA GLU A 20 5.46 -17.50 28.34
C GLU A 20 4.37 -18.24 29.12
N HIS A 21 4.10 -19.49 28.74
CA HIS A 21 3.17 -20.39 29.43
C HIS A 21 1.72 -19.89 29.55
N THR A 22 1.26 -19.02 28.64
CA THR A 22 -0.10 -18.47 28.66
C THR A 22 -1.04 -19.03 27.59
N LEU A 23 -0.54 -19.86 26.67
CA LEU A 23 -1.36 -20.46 25.62
C LEU A 23 -2.22 -21.59 26.19
N ILE A 24 -3.54 -21.44 26.10
CA ILE A 24 -4.53 -22.43 26.53
C ILE A 24 -5.55 -22.70 25.42
N ALA A 25 -6.05 -23.93 25.37
CA ALA A 25 -7.22 -24.28 24.56
C ALA A 25 -8.48 -24.20 25.43
N ALA A 26 -9.43 -23.36 25.03
CA ALA A 26 -10.74 -23.25 25.67
C ALA A 26 -11.62 -24.46 25.31
N ALA A 27 -12.65 -24.70 26.12
CA ALA A 27 -13.57 -25.83 25.94
C ALA A 27 -14.35 -25.80 24.62
N ASP A 28 -14.49 -24.61 24.03
CA ASP A 28 -15.16 -24.37 22.75
C ASP A 28 -14.21 -24.41 21.54
N GLY A 29 -12.93 -24.78 21.74
CA GLY A 29 -11.94 -24.94 20.69
C GLY A 29 -11.12 -23.68 20.36
N HIS A 30 -11.44 -22.52 20.95
CA HIS A 30 -10.61 -21.33 20.79
C HIS A 30 -9.26 -21.48 21.48
N LEU A 31 -8.23 -20.85 20.91
CA LEU A 31 -6.94 -20.66 21.56
C LEU A 31 -6.89 -19.28 22.21
N VAL A 32 -6.45 -19.23 23.46
CA VAL A 32 -6.25 -18.00 24.23
C VAL A 32 -4.79 -17.89 24.60
N ALA A 33 -4.19 -16.72 24.41
CA ALA A 33 -2.81 -16.46 24.81
C ALA A 33 -2.63 -15.06 25.38
N GLY A 34 -1.75 -14.93 26.36
CA GLY A 34 -1.32 -13.66 26.92
C GLY A 34 -0.25 -13.01 26.05
N THR A 35 -0.34 -11.70 25.89
CA THR A 35 0.60 -10.86 25.15
C THR A 35 1.06 -9.69 26.03
N ALA A 36 2.08 -8.96 25.61
CA ALA A 36 2.50 -7.75 26.31
C ALA A 36 1.40 -6.66 26.38
N ALA A 37 0.44 -6.67 25.45
CA ALA A 37 -0.62 -5.67 25.33
C ALA A 37 -2.03 -6.19 25.74
N GLY A 38 -2.13 -7.33 26.43
CA GLY A 38 -3.40 -7.93 26.83
C GLY A 38 -3.49 -9.40 26.46
N ALA A 39 -4.68 -9.91 26.17
CA ALA A 39 -4.88 -11.29 25.69
C ALA A 39 -5.39 -11.30 24.24
N VAL A 40 -5.06 -12.35 23.50
CA VAL A 40 -5.65 -12.67 22.20
C VAL A 40 -6.45 -13.95 22.33
N VAL A 41 -7.62 -13.96 21.70
CA VAL A 41 -8.48 -15.15 21.56
C VAL A 41 -8.75 -15.33 20.08
N PHE A 42 -8.53 -16.54 19.56
CA PHE A 42 -8.79 -16.85 18.15
C PHE A 42 -9.23 -18.30 17.96
N ASP A 43 -10.10 -18.53 16.97
CA ASP A 43 -10.47 -19.87 16.54
C ASP A 43 -9.48 -20.32 15.44
N PRO A 44 -8.64 -21.35 15.67
CA PRO A 44 -7.65 -21.81 14.71
C PRO A 44 -8.25 -22.29 13.38
N GLU A 45 -9.51 -22.74 13.34
CA GLU A 45 -10.17 -23.19 12.10
C GLU A 45 -10.71 -22.01 11.27
N GLN A 46 -10.94 -20.86 11.92
CA GLN A 46 -11.45 -19.64 11.29
C GLN A 46 -10.39 -18.58 11.01
N VAL A 47 -9.13 -18.77 11.44
CA VAL A 47 -8.04 -17.86 11.06
C VAL A 47 -7.82 -17.94 9.55
N ARG A 48 -8.35 -16.95 8.84
CA ARG A 48 -8.13 -16.75 7.40
C ARG A 48 -7.09 -15.64 7.23
N PRO A 49 -6.22 -15.72 6.21
CA PRO A 49 -5.42 -14.57 5.80
C PRO A 49 -6.32 -13.37 5.55
N SER A 50 -5.91 -12.18 5.99
CA SER A 50 -6.57 -10.95 5.56
C SER A 50 -6.50 -10.87 4.04
N VAL A 51 -7.66 -10.98 3.38
CA VAL A 51 -7.78 -10.81 1.92
C VAL A 51 -7.92 -9.33 1.56
N ARG A 52 -7.95 -8.44 2.56
CA ARG A 52 -8.12 -7.00 2.36
C ARG A 52 -6.83 -6.41 1.80
N ARG A 53 -6.72 -6.41 0.49
CA ARG A 53 -5.72 -5.60 -0.21
C ARG A 53 -6.01 -4.14 0.13
N ALA A 54 -5.04 -3.47 0.74
CA ALA A 54 -5.11 -2.03 0.93
C ALA A 54 -5.36 -1.36 -0.43
N PRO A 55 -6.28 -0.39 -0.52
CA PRO A 55 -6.54 0.27 -1.80
C PRO A 55 -5.32 1.09 -2.21
N LEU A 56 -4.93 0.94 -3.48
CA LEU A 56 -3.96 1.81 -4.14
C LEU A 56 -4.73 2.96 -4.78
N VAL A 57 -4.44 4.19 -4.35
CA VAL A 57 -5.10 5.40 -4.86
C VAL A 57 -4.07 6.34 -5.48
N ILE A 58 -4.48 7.11 -6.49
CA ILE A 58 -3.74 8.29 -6.92
C ILE A 58 -4.10 9.41 -5.93
N GLU A 59 -3.12 9.80 -5.11
CA GLU A 59 -3.29 10.85 -4.11
C GLU A 59 -3.20 12.23 -4.78
N ARG A 60 -2.32 12.38 -5.77
CA ARG A 60 -2.02 13.68 -6.35
C ARG A 60 -1.52 13.58 -7.78
N VAL A 61 -2.04 14.47 -8.62
CA VAL A 61 -1.55 14.70 -9.99
C VAL A 61 -1.29 16.19 -10.14
N GLU A 62 -0.10 16.56 -10.61
CA GLU A 62 0.31 17.95 -10.78
C GLU A 62 1.17 18.11 -12.04
N VAL A 63 1.12 19.29 -12.65
CA VAL A 63 2.02 19.70 -13.73
C VAL A 63 2.61 21.06 -13.44
N ARG A 64 3.78 21.36 -14.01
CA ARG A 64 4.34 22.70 -14.02
C ARG A 64 3.98 23.41 -15.31
N ARG A 65 3.15 24.45 -15.19
CA ARG A 65 2.77 25.36 -16.27
C ARG A 65 3.43 26.71 -16.04
N ASN A 66 4.31 27.11 -16.96
CA ASN A 66 5.15 28.29 -16.79
C ASN A 66 5.99 28.19 -15.50
N GLU A 67 5.77 29.10 -14.55
CA GLU A 67 6.42 29.13 -13.23
C GLU A 67 5.50 28.63 -12.10
N GLN A 68 4.32 28.09 -12.43
CA GLN A 68 3.33 27.64 -11.46
C GLN A 68 3.16 26.11 -11.48
N VAL A 69 2.82 25.55 -10.32
CA VAL A 69 2.38 24.15 -10.18
C VAL A 69 0.86 24.15 -10.17
N LEU A 70 0.25 23.35 -11.05
CA LEU A 70 -1.19 23.20 -11.16
C LEU A 70 -1.59 21.78 -10.74
N GLY A 71 -2.50 21.68 -9.78
CA GLY A 71 -3.11 20.42 -9.36
C GLY A 71 -4.21 19.98 -10.32
N MET A 72 -4.19 18.71 -10.69
CA MET A 72 -5.09 18.10 -11.70
C MET A 72 -5.68 16.77 -11.21
N THR A 73 -5.59 16.45 -9.92
CA THR A 73 -5.95 15.13 -9.35
C THR A 73 -7.37 14.67 -9.69
N HIS A 74 -8.31 15.61 -9.86
CA HIS A 74 -9.71 15.32 -10.11
C HIS A 74 -10.14 15.53 -11.57
N ASP A 75 -9.17 15.81 -12.46
CA ASP A 75 -9.46 16.08 -13.86
C ASP A 75 -9.66 14.77 -14.63
N ALA A 76 -10.81 14.64 -15.30
CA ALA A 76 -11.14 13.50 -16.14
C ALA A 76 -11.88 13.99 -17.40
N PRO A 77 -11.27 13.90 -18.60
CA PRO A 77 -9.93 13.39 -18.88
C PRO A 77 -8.81 14.34 -18.44
N LEU A 78 -7.63 13.80 -18.09
CA LEU A 78 -6.43 14.58 -17.82
C LEU A 78 -5.90 15.17 -19.15
N GLN A 79 -5.90 16.49 -19.26
CA GLN A 79 -5.45 17.21 -20.47
C GLN A 79 -4.22 18.06 -20.16
N ILE A 80 -3.06 17.59 -20.60
CA ILE A 80 -1.78 18.29 -20.42
C ILE A 80 -1.56 19.19 -21.63
N ALA A 81 -1.33 20.49 -21.38
CA ALA A 81 -1.17 21.46 -22.45
C ALA A 81 0.23 21.42 -23.05
N ASP A 82 0.37 21.92 -24.28
CA ASP A 82 1.68 22.17 -24.86
C ASP A 82 2.50 23.12 -23.97
N GLY A 83 3.78 22.78 -23.76
CA GLY A 83 4.67 23.52 -22.87
C GLY A 83 4.56 23.19 -21.37
N ASP A 84 3.55 22.42 -20.94
CA ASP A 84 3.53 21.85 -19.59
C ASP A 84 4.69 20.88 -19.42
N ARG A 85 5.26 20.88 -18.21
CA ARG A 85 6.42 20.06 -17.85
C ARG A 85 6.19 19.39 -16.52
N ASP A 86 7.04 18.43 -16.21
CA ASP A 86 7.16 17.86 -14.87
C ASP A 86 5.81 17.32 -14.34
N LEU A 87 5.11 16.52 -15.17
CA LEU A 87 3.92 15.79 -14.72
C LEU A 87 4.33 14.87 -13.58
N ARG A 88 3.82 15.15 -12.38
CA ARG A 88 4.06 14.39 -11.17
C ARG A 88 2.79 13.64 -10.79
N ILE A 89 2.91 12.34 -10.61
CA ILE A 89 1.84 11.47 -10.14
C ILE A 89 2.30 10.81 -8.85
N VAL A 90 1.53 10.97 -7.79
CA VAL A 90 1.79 10.35 -6.48
C VAL A 90 0.68 9.37 -6.15
N ALA A 91 1.07 8.12 -5.88
CA ALA A 91 0.15 7.07 -5.44
C ALA A 91 0.41 6.70 -3.98
N ARG A 92 -0.64 6.24 -3.31
CA ARG A 92 -0.58 5.78 -1.92
C ARG A 92 -1.31 4.46 -1.78
N LEU A 93 -0.63 3.48 -1.20
CA LEU A 93 -1.27 2.29 -0.68
C LEU A 93 -1.81 2.62 0.72
N LEU A 94 -3.13 2.67 0.88
CA LEU A 94 -3.76 3.04 2.16
C LEU A 94 -3.75 1.85 3.13
N SER A 95 -2.55 1.41 3.50
CA SER A 95 -2.29 0.37 4.48
C SER A 95 -1.85 1.01 5.80
N PHE A 96 -2.28 0.44 6.93
CA PHE A 96 -1.77 0.79 8.26
C PHE A 96 -0.37 0.21 8.51
N ALA A 97 0.10 -0.70 7.66
CA ALA A 97 1.45 -1.25 7.72
C ALA A 97 2.47 -0.26 7.14
N ASP A 98 3.59 -0.13 7.84
CA ASP A 98 4.75 0.73 7.58
C ASP A 98 4.89 1.23 6.14
N SER A 99 4.48 2.48 5.90
CA SER A 99 4.48 3.10 4.58
C SER A 99 5.88 3.21 3.97
N ALA A 100 6.93 3.18 4.79
CA ALA A 100 8.32 3.21 4.33
C ALA A 100 8.77 1.91 3.67
N SER A 101 8.05 0.80 3.89
CA SER A 101 8.33 -0.50 3.27
C SER A 101 7.60 -0.73 1.93
N ASN A 102 6.73 0.20 1.53
CA ASN A 102 5.97 0.06 0.29
C ASN A 102 6.83 0.32 -0.94
N THR A 103 6.75 -0.59 -1.91
CA THR A 103 7.35 -0.41 -3.24
C THR A 103 6.24 -0.16 -4.26
N TYR A 104 6.41 0.86 -5.09
CA TYR A 104 5.44 1.24 -6.11
C TYR A 104 6.01 0.97 -7.49
N ARG A 105 5.14 0.60 -8.44
CA ARG A 105 5.50 0.44 -9.84
C ARG A 105 4.53 1.22 -10.72
N TYR A 106 5.07 1.94 -11.69
CA TYR A 106 4.34 2.74 -12.65
C TYR A 106 4.61 2.23 -14.05
N ARG A 107 3.62 2.32 -14.93
CA ARG A 107 3.83 2.17 -16.37
C ARG A 107 2.86 3.09 -17.08
N LEU A 108 3.39 4.03 -17.83
CA LEU A 108 2.61 4.86 -18.75
C LEU A 108 2.57 4.18 -20.12
N ALA A 109 1.38 3.73 -20.54
CA ALA A 109 1.24 3.03 -21.82
C ALA A 109 1.65 3.95 -22.98
N GLY A 110 2.38 3.42 -23.96
CA GLY A 110 2.92 4.22 -25.07
C GLY A 110 4.16 5.06 -24.75
N TYR A 111 4.59 5.14 -23.48
CA TYR A 111 5.82 5.82 -23.07
C TYR A 111 6.83 4.87 -22.40
N ASP A 112 6.42 4.14 -21.37
CA ASP A 112 7.29 3.22 -20.65
C ASP A 112 7.28 1.83 -21.34
N PRO A 113 8.44 1.25 -21.71
CA PRO A 113 8.52 -0.07 -22.33
C PRO A 113 8.12 -1.20 -21.37
N ASP A 114 8.35 -1.02 -20.07
CA ASP A 114 7.97 -1.95 -18.99
C ASP A 114 7.70 -1.17 -17.69
N TRP A 115 7.32 -1.87 -16.62
CA TRP A 115 7.12 -1.31 -15.30
C TRP A 115 8.39 -0.64 -14.73
N VAL A 116 8.23 0.58 -14.25
CA VAL A 116 9.26 1.35 -13.56
C VAL A 116 9.00 1.29 -12.06
N GLU A 117 9.94 0.73 -11.31
CA GLU A 117 9.91 0.73 -9.85
C GLU A 117 10.31 2.09 -9.29
N VAL A 118 9.54 2.57 -8.31
CA VAL A 118 9.83 3.79 -7.56
C VAL A 118 9.79 3.47 -6.06
N GLY A 119 10.56 4.24 -5.29
CA GLY A 119 10.69 4.06 -3.86
C GLY A 119 9.41 4.38 -3.06
N PRO A 120 9.49 4.37 -1.72
CA PRO A 120 8.33 4.49 -0.83
C PRO A 120 7.61 5.84 -0.92
N ALA A 121 8.25 6.86 -1.51
CA ALA A 121 7.61 8.13 -1.85
C ALA A 121 6.46 7.96 -2.84
N GLY A 122 6.37 6.83 -3.56
CA GLY A 122 5.29 6.52 -4.49
C GLY A 122 5.09 7.60 -5.54
N GLU A 123 6.17 8.25 -5.98
CA GLU A 123 6.15 9.36 -6.92
C GLU A 123 6.74 8.93 -8.25
N ARG A 124 6.02 9.22 -9.34
CA ARG A 124 6.53 9.15 -10.71
C ARG A 124 6.51 10.54 -11.31
N LEU A 125 7.69 10.97 -11.79
CA LEU A 125 7.88 12.23 -12.51
C LEU A 125 8.11 11.96 -14.01
N PHE A 126 7.35 12.64 -14.85
CA PHE A 126 7.57 12.71 -16.30
C PHE A 126 7.95 14.15 -16.66
N SER A 127 9.26 14.40 -16.85
CA SER A 127 9.77 15.75 -17.08
C SER A 127 9.19 16.41 -18.34
N ARG A 128 9.02 15.62 -19.40
CA ARG A 128 8.31 16.02 -20.63
C ARG A 128 7.67 14.80 -21.27
N LEU A 129 6.45 14.97 -21.76
CA LEU A 129 5.78 14.01 -22.62
C LEU A 129 5.68 14.62 -24.02
N ALA A 130 5.94 13.82 -25.04
CA ALA A 130 5.62 14.23 -26.41
C ALA A 130 4.10 14.31 -26.58
N PRO A 131 3.58 15.14 -27.51
CA PRO A 131 2.15 15.15 -27.82
C PRO A 131 1.66 13.74 -28.18
N GLY A 132 0.57 13.30 -27.56
CA GLY A 132 0.03 11.96 -27.77
C GLY A 132 -1.05 11.59 -26.75
N SER A 133 -1.57 10.38 -26.89
CA SER A 133 -2.46 9.75 -25.92
C SER A 133 -1.75 8.55 -25.31
N TYR A 134 -1.78 8.47 -23.98
CA TYR A 134 -1.06 7.50 -23.16
C TYR A 134 -2.01 6.82 -22.17
#